data_AF-A0A6I2VD91-F1
#
_entry.id   AF-A0A6I2VD91-F1
#
_cell.length_a   1.000
_cell.length_b   1.000
_cell.length_c   1.000
_cell.angle_alpha   90.00
_cell.angle_beta   90.00
_cell.angle_gamma   90.00
#
_symmetry.space_group_name_H-M   'P 1'
#
loop_
_entity.id
_entity.type
_entity.pdbx_description
1 polymer ?
#
loop_
_entity_poly.entity_id
_entity_poly.type
_entity_poly.pdbx_seq_one_letter_code
_entity_poly.pdbx_strand_id
1 'polypeptide(L)'
;MATAAVLLMQQLGLSDEELCAALDSNPIEIIADSLDHRPELPILLQLTEEAQASVGPEVLKLWVRTDGPNGRPIEHLLARDFAAFEAAVVTLIERGFVIGG
;
A
#
# COMPACT_ATOMS: atom_id res chain seq x y z
N MET A 1 5.65 18.66 -7.60
CA MET A 1 6.23 17.31 -7.73
C MET A 1 5.54 16.48 -6.66
N ALA A 2 4.95 15.35 -7.00
CA ALA A 2 4.35 14.47 -6.00
C ALA A 2 5.46 13.55 -5.46
N THR A 3 5.69 13.59 -4.14
CA THR A 3 6.62 12.73 -3.40
C THR A 3 6.20 11.26 -3.54
N ALA A 4 7.13 10.31 -3.42
CA ALA A 4 6.80 8.88 -3.58
C ALA A 4 5.73 8.42 -2.56
N ALA A 5 5.75 8.99 -1.35
CA ALA A 5 4.73 8.77 -0.33
C ALA A 5 3.31 9.20 -0.80
N VAL A 6 3.19 10.34 -1.48
CA VAL A 6 1.90 10.85 -2.01
C VAL A 6 1.37 9.94 -3.11
N LEU A 7 2.26 9.43 -3.98
CA LEU A 7 1.88 8.47 -5.01
C LEU A 7 1.33 7.18 -4.40
N LEU A 8 1.98 6.67 -3.35
CA LEU A 8 1.52 5.47 -2.64
C LEU A 8 0.14 5.69 -2.01
N MET A 9 -0.10 6.87 -1.40
CA MET A 9 -1.42 7.23 -0.88
C MET A 9 -2.49 7.23 -1.97
N GLN A 10 -2.19 7.82 -3.14
CA GLN A 10 -3.14 7.86 -4.26
C GLN A 10 -3.42 6.47 -4.82
N GLN A 11 -2.40 5.61 -4.88
CA GLN A 11 -2.54 4.27 -5.41
C GLN A 11 -3.37 3.37 -4.50
N LEU A 12 -3.15 3.45 -3.19
CA LEU A 12 -3.81 2.61 -2.20
C LEU A 12 -5.08 3.24 -1.60
N GLY A 13 -5.30 4.53 -1.84
CA GLY A 13 -6.42 5.28 -1.26
C GLY A 13 -6.25 5.52 0.24
N LEU A 14 -5.00 5.64 0.72
CA LEU A 14 -4.67 5.87 2.13
C LEU A 14 -4.93 7.32 2.53
N SER A 15 -5.35 7.51 3.77
CA SER A 15 -5.36 8.82 4.44
C SER A 15 -3.98 9.19 4.99
N ASP A 16 -3.74 10.48 5.22
CA ASP A 16 -2.46 10.99 5.73
C ASP A 16 -2.05 10.33 7.05
N GLU A 17 -3.02 10.04 7.93
CA GLU A 17 -2.81 9.35 9.20
C GLU A 17 -2.38 7.90 9.00
N GLU A 18 -2.98 7.20 8.02
CA GLU A 18 -2.65 5.82 7.68
C GLU A 18 -1.24 5.73 7.09
N LEU A 19 -0.86 6.70 6.24
CA LEU A 19 0.50 6.80 5.71
C LEU A 19 1.53 7.06 6.81
N CYS A 20 1.26 8.01 7.71
CA CYS A 20 2.13 8.31 8.86
C CYS A 20 2.36 7.06 9.71
N ALA A 21 1.28 6.31 10.01
CA ALA A 21 1.37 5.08 10.79
C ALA A 21 2.13 3.98 10.05
N ALA A 22 1.86 3.77 8.75
CA ALA A 22 2.51 2.74 7.96
C ALA A 22 4.02 2.98 7.76
N LEU A 23 4.42 4.25 7.66
CA LEU A 23 5.82 4.63 7.50
C LEU A 23 6.51 4.94 8.84
N ASP A 24 5.83 4.83 9.98
CA ASP A 24 6.35 5.27 11.29
C ASP A 24 6.96 6.67 11.20
N SER A 25 6.24 7.55 10.52
CA SER A 25 6.73 8.87 10.10
C SER A 25 5.82 9.94 10.65
N ASN A 26 6.40 11.10 10.96
CA ASN A 26 5.62 12.25 11.38
C ASN A 26 5.11 13.02 10.15
N PRO A 27 3.99 13.75 10.24
CA PRO A 27 3.48 14.57 9.14
C PRO A 27 4.50 15.61 8.65
N ILE A 28 5.43 16.05 9.52
CA ILE A 28 6.54 16.92 9.13
C ILE A 28 7.54 16.19 8.21
N GLU A 29 7.83 14.90 8.43
CA GLU A 29 8.75 14.13 7.58
C GLU A 29 8.18 13.87 6.18
N ILE A 30 6.85 13.73 6.07
CA ILE A 30 6.15 13.64 4.78
C ILE A 30 6.32 14.95 4.00
N ILE A 31 6.09 16.09 4.64
CA ILE A 31 6.21 17.42 4.01
C ILE A 31 7.69 17.75 3.69
N ALA A 32 8.61 17.29 4.53
CA ALA A 32 10.04 17.52 4.37
C ALA A 32 10.72 16.61 3.33
N ASP A 33 9.96 15.80 2.58
CA ASP A 33 10.46 14.90 1.53
C ASP A 33 11.52 13.89 2.03
N SER A 34 11.66 13.76 3.35
CA SER A 34 12.73 12.97 3.98
C SER A 34 12.44 11.47 3.95
N LEU A 35 11.27 11.09 3.46
CA LEU A 35 10.83 9.70 3.31
C LEU A 35 11.31 9.07 2.00
N ASP A 36 11.60 9.87 0.96
CA ASP A 36 12.05 9.37 -0.35
C ASP A 36 13.40 8.63 -0.30
N HIS A 37 14.16 8.78 0.78
CA HIS A 37 15.42 8.05 0.99
C HIS A 37 15.22 6.61 1.47
N ARG A 38 13.99 6.21 1.81
CA ARG A 38 13.70 4.85 2.29
C ARG A 38 13.68 3.87 1.10
N PRO A 39 14.54 2.84 1.09
CA PRO A 39 14.58 1.87 0.00
C PRO A 39 13.28 1.07 -0.13
N GLU A 40 12.45 1.00 0.92
CA GLU A 40 11.16 0.29 0.88
C GLU A 40 10.10 0.99 0.03
N LEU A 41 10.12 2.33 -0.06
CA LEU A 41 9.13 3.10 -0.82
C LEU A 41 9.08 2.76 -2.32
N PRO A 42 10.21 2.77 -3.07
CA PRO A 42 10.17 2.43 -4.48
C PRO A 42 9.74 0.98 -4.72
N ILE A 43 10.05 0.06 -3.79
CA ILE A 43 9.60 -1.34 -3.87
C ILE A 43 8.08 -1.41 -3.70
N LEU A 44 7.53 -0.75 -2.67
CA LEU A 44 6.09 -0.71 -2.44
C LEU A 44 5.34 -0.08 -3.62
N LEU A 45 5.85 1.03 -4.16
CA LEU A 45 5.26 1.69 -5.33
C LEU A 45 5.24 0.78 -6.55
N GLN A 46 6.33 0.06 -6.80
CA GLN A 46 6.39 -0.88 -7.91
C GLN A 46 5.38 -2.02 -7.71
N LEU A 47 5.36 -2.63 -6.52
CA LEU A 47 4.40 -3.68 -6.17
C LEU A 47 2.95 -3.23 -6.33
N THR A 48 2.62 -2.02 -5.87
CA THR A 48 1.27 -1.46 -6.00
C THR A 48 0.93 -1.14 -7.44
N GLU A 49 1.87 -0.61 -8.23
CA GLU A 49 1.67 -0.36 -9.65
C GLU A 49 1.40 -1.66 -10.44
N GLU A 50 2.17 -2.72 -10.18
CA GLU A 50 1.97 -4.05 -10.79
C GLU A 50 0.60 -4.64 -10.42
N ALA A 51 0.20 -4.51 -9.16
CA ALA A 51 -1.11 -4.94 -8.69
C ALA A 51 -2.24 -4.13 -9.35
N GLN A 52 -2.09 -2.80 -9.44
CA GLN A 52 -3.06 -1.95 -10.15
C GLN A 52 -3.18 -2.31 -11.62
N ALA A 53 -2.07 -2.62 -12.28
CA ALA A 53 -2.08 -3.04 -13.68
C ALA A 53 -2.81 -4.38 -13.88
N SER A 54 -2.74 -5.28 -12.88
CA SER A 54 -3.40 -6.60 -12.93
C SER A 54 -4.88 -6.57 -12.57
N VAL A 55 -5.26 -5.96 -11.44
CA VAL A 55 -6.65 -6.00 -10.94
C VAL A 55 -7.44 -4.70 -11.16
N GLY A 56 -6.75 -3.61 -11.48
CA GLY A 56 -7.31 -2.27 -11.61
C GLY A 56 -7.17 -1.42 -10.35
N PRO A 57 -7.04 -0.08 -10.49
CA PRO A 57 -6.77 0.83 -9.37
C PRO A 57 -7.90 0.89 -8.34
N GLU A 58 -9.16 0.83 -8.77
CA GLU A 58 -10.31 0.85 -7.85
C GLU A 58 -10.44 -0.45 -7.06
N VAL A 59 -10.12 -1.59 -7.69
CA VAL A 59 -10.11 -2.89 -7.03
C VAL A 59 -9.01 -2.96 -5.98
N LEU A 60 -7.81 -2.43 -6.28
CA LEU A 60 -6.72 -2.39 -5.30
C LEU A 60 -7.10 -1.58 -4.06
N LYS A 61 -7.71 -0.40 -4.22
CA LYS A 61 -8.19 0.43 -3.10
C LYS A 61 -9.23 -0.30 -2.24
N LEU A 62 -10.15 -1.03 -2.88
CA LEU A 62 -11.14 -1.83 -2.16
C LEU A 62 -10.47 -3.00 -1.43
N TRP A 63 -9.59 -3.73 -2.10
CA TRP A 63 -8.86 -4.87 -1.56
C TRP A 63 -8.01 -4.50 -0.35
N VAL A 64 -7.30 -3.36 -0.36
CA VAL A 64 -6.48 -2.91 0.78
C VAL A 64 -7.30 -2.79 2.07
N ARG A 65 -8.58 -2.43 1.95
CA ARG A 65 -9.52 -2.32 3.07
C ARG A 65 -10.38 -3.57 3.29
N THR A 66 -10.26 -4.57 2.43
CA THR A 66 -11.04 -5.82 2.51
C THR A 66 -10.25 -6.88 3.27
N ASP A 67 -10.97 -7.73 4.00
CA ASP A 67 -10.40 -8.88 4.67
C ASP A 67 -10.03 -9.95 3.63
N GLY A 68 -8.75 -10.31 3.56
CA GLY A 68 -8.24 -11.35 2.68
C GLY A 68 -7.84 -12.63 3.46
N PRO A 69 -7.43 -13.68 2.74
CA PRO A 69 -6.92 -14.91 3.37
C PRO A 69 -5.68 -14.67 4.26
N ASN A 70 -4.97 -13.57 4.04
CA ASN A 70 -3.83 -13.15 4.85
C ASN A 70 -4.20 -12.03 5.85
N GLY A 71 -5.49 -11.78 6.11
CA GLY A 71 -5.97 -10.64 6.90
C GLY A 71 -6.16 -9.38 6.06
N ARG A 72 -6.26 -8.21 6.70
CA ARG A 72 -6.42 -6.92 6.01
C ARG A 72 -5.07 -6.36 5.56
N PRO A 73 -4.86 -6.09 4.27
CA PRO A 73 -3.59 -5.57 3.78
C PRO A 73 -3.18 -4.24 4.45
N ILE A 74 -4.16 -3.38 4.76
CA ILE A 74 -3.90 -2.14 5.47
C ILE A 74 -3.35 -2.37 6.88
N GLU A 75 -3.75 -3.43 7.58
CA GLU A 75 -3.24 -3.71 8.92
C GLU A 75 -1.77 -4.13 8.88
N HIS A 76 -1.34 -4.83 7.83
CA HIS A 76 0.07 -5.15 7.60
C HIS A 76 0.90 -3.90 7.37
N LEU A 77 0.39 -2.96 6.55
CA LEU A 77 1.03 -1.66 6.37
C LEU A 77 1.15 -0.90 7.70
N LEU A 78 0.05 -0.80 8.47
CA LEU A 78 0.04 -0.13 9.77
C LEU A 78 0.94 -0.81 10.82
N ALA A 79 1.07 -2.13 10.76
CA ALA A 79 1.97 -2.92 11.60
C ALA A 79 3.42 -2.89 11.10
N ARG A 80 3.69 -2.23 9.97
CA ARG A 80 4.99 -2.18 9.27
C ARG A 80 5.48 -3.55 8.81
N ASP A 81 4.56 -4.50 8.64
CA ASP A 81 4.83 -5.82 8.10
C ASP A 81 4.73 -5.80 6.58
N PHE A 82 5.74 -5.20 5.95
CA PHE A 82 5.81 -5.09 4.49
C PHE A 82 5.91 -6.46 3.80
N ALA A 83 6.49 -7.46 4.47
CA ALA A 83 6.57 -8.82 3.94
C ALA A 83 5.20 -9.49 3.88
N ALA A 84 4.37 -9.31 4.92
CA ALA A 84 2.98 -9.78 4.89
C ALA A 84 2.14 -9.03 3.85
N PHE A 85 2.37 -7.72 3.68
CA PHE A 85 1.72 -6.93 2.63
C PHE A 85 2.09 -7.44 1.22
N GLU A 86 3.39 -7.63 0.95
CA GLU A 86 3.88 -8.18 -0.32
C GLU A 86 3.26 -9.56 -0.61
N ALA A 87 3.26 -10.46 0.38
CA ALA A 87 2.64 -11.78 0.24
C ALA A 87 1.14 -11.69 -0.06
N ALA A 88 0.44 -10.71 0.53
CA ALA A 88 -0.96 -10.44 0.23
C ALA A 88 -1.15 -9.91 -1.20
N VAL A 89 -0.28 -9.02 -1.69
CA VAL A 89 -0.31 -8.51 -3.07
C VAL A 89 -0.02 -9.62 -4.08
N VAL A 90 0.99 -10.46 -3.83
CA VAL A 90 1.27 -11.64 -4.67
C VAL A 90 0.05 -12.55 -4.73
N THR A 91 -0.58 -12.83 -3.58
CA THR A 91 -1.80 -13.64 -3.53
C THR A 91 -2.95 -12.99 -4.33
N LEU A 92 -3.09 -11.67 -4.29
CA LEU A 92 -4.08 -10.92 -5.07
C LEU A 92 -3.84 -11.04 -6.57
N ILE A 93 -2.59 -10.93 -7.02
CA ILE A 93 -2.21 -11.03 -8.43
C ILE A 93 -2.39 -12.48 -8.93
N GLU A 94 -1.93 -13.47 -8.15
CA GLU A 94 -1.99 -14.88 -8.53
C GLU A 94 -3.43 -15.44 -8.55
N ARG A 95 -4.25 -15.08 -7.56
CA ARG A 95 -5.62 -15.61 -7.43
C ARG A 95 -6.69 -14.71 -8.05
N GLY A 96 -6.36 -13.43 -8.29
CA GLY A 96 -7.33 -12.39 -8.59
C GLY A 96 -8.13 -11.96 -7.35
N PHE A 97 -8.80 -10.81 -7.44
CA PHE A 97 -9.71 -10.35 -6.40
C PHE A 97 -11.08 -10.99 -6.58
N VAL A 98 -11.40 -11.99 -5.74
CA VAL A 98 -12.75 -12.59 -5.69
C VAL A 98 -13.53 -11.93 -4.56
N ILE A 99 -14.46 -11.03 -4.90
CA ILE A 99 -15.49 -10.59 -3.97
C ILE A 99 -16.47 -11.75 -3.82
N GLY A 100 -16.26 -12.60 -2.81
CA GLY A 100 -17.26 -13.56 -2.38
C GLY A 100 -18.45 -12.80 -1.80
N GLY A 101 -19.61 -12.91 -2.44
CA GLY A 101 -20.89 -12.41 -1.94
C GLY A 101 -21.41 -13.21 -0.76
#